data_AF-W0E5I3-F1
#
_entry.id   AF-W0E5I3-F1
#
_cell.length_a   1.000
_cell.length_b   1.000
_cell.length_c   1.000
_cell.angle_alpha   90.00
_cell.angle_beta   90.00
_cell.angle_gamma   90.00
#
_symmetry.space_group_name_H-M   'P 1'
#
loop_
_entity.id
_entity.type
_entity.pdbx_description
1 polymer ?
#
loop_
_entity_poly.entity_id
_entity_poly.type
_entity_poly.pdbx_seq_one_letter_code
_entity_poly.pdbx_strand_id
1 'polypeptide(L)'
;MIGMIEVRNQNHIALLFVDDRYHKKGIAKKLISLAIERAQVTEIDVNSSPYAVNIYARIGFQQVDHEQERDGIRFIPMKKIVNQSKN
;
A
#
# COMPACT_ATOMS: atom_id res chain seq x y z
N MET A 1 -10.27 16.10 6.94
CA MET A 1 -9.25 15.02 6.88
C MET A 1 -8.73 14.93 5.45
N ILE A 2 -7.42 14.87 5.23
CA ILE A 2 -6.81 14.91 3.87
C ILE A 2 -6.51 13.50 3.32
N GLY A 3 -6.22 12.55 4.20
CA GLY A 3 -6.02 11.15 3.84
C GLY A 3 -5.84 10.30 5.08
N MET A 4 -5.96 8.99 4.92
CA MET A 4 -5.84 7.99 5.98
C MET A 4 -5.25 6.70 5.43
N ILE A 5 -4.64 5.91 6.32
CA ILE A 5 -4.11 4.58 6.03
C ILE A 5 -4.27 3.72 7.29
N GLU A 6 -4.58 2.44 7.10
CA GLU A 6 -4.59 1.43 8.16
C GLU A 6 -3.53 0.37 7.83
N VAL A 7 -2.89 -0.18 8.86
CA VAL A 7 -2.12 -1.42 8.75
C VAL A 7 -2.80 -2.48 9.61
N ARG A 8 -3.36 -3.50 8.98
CA ARG A 8 -4.02 -4.64 9.62
C ARG A 8 -3.01 -5.76 9.85
N ASN A 9 -3.21 -6.51 10.93
CA ASN A 9 -2.39 -7.68 11.26
C ASN A 9 -0.87 -7.41 11.19
N GLN A 10 -0.46 -6.19 11.54
CA GLN A 10 0.92 -5.69 11.54
C GLN A 10 1.54 -5.44 10.15
N ASN A 11 1.12 -6.12 9.09
CA ASN A 11 1.81 -6.04 7.79
C ASN A 11 0.90 -5.94 6.55
N HIS A 12 -0.42 -5.75 6.69
CA HIS A 12 -1.32 -5.59 5.55
C HIS A 12 -1.84 -4.15 5.44
N ILE A 13 -1.51 -3.44 4.36
CA ILE A 13 -2.08 -2.12 4.10
C ILE A 13 -3.56 -2.26 3.76
N ALA A 14 -4.40 -1.57 4.53
CA ALA A 14 -5.84 -1.44 4.30
C ALA A 14 -6.28 0.02 4.38
N LEU A 15 -7.49 0.30 3.88
CA LEU A 15 -8.17 1.60 3.99
C LEU A 15 -7.28 2.82 3.64
N LEU A 16 -6.44 2.69 2.61
CA LEU A 16 -5.65 3.82 2.09
C LEU A 16 -6.55 4.73 1.25
N PHE A 17 -6.85 5.91 1.78
CA PHE A 17 -7.65 6.92 1.09
C PHE A 17 -6.96 8.28 1.12
N VAL A 18 -7.10 9.03 0.03
CA VAL A 18 -6.71 10.44 -0.05
C VAL A 18 -7.89 11.19 -0.64
N ASP A 19 -8.23 12.33 -0.06
CA ASP A 19 -9.23 13.24 -0.59
C ASP A 19 -8.86 13.65 -2.02
N ASP A 20 -9.82 13.56 -2.94
CA ASP A 20 -9.63 13.73 -4.39
C ASP A 20 -9.07 15.11 -4.76
N ARG A 21 -9.45 16.16 -4.01
CA ARG A 21 -8.91 17.52 -4.14
C ARG A 21 -7.40 17.60 -3.88
N TYR A 22 -6.83 16.56 -3.26
CA TYR A 22 -5.42 16.46 -2.90
C TYR A 22 -4.68 15.31 -3.59
N HIS A 23 -5.30 14.65 -4.57
CA HIS A 23 -4.61 13.64 -5.39
C HIS A 23 -3.42 14.24 -6.15
N LYS A 24 -2.51 13.36 -6.60
CA LYS A 24 -1.28 13.72 -7.36
C LYS A 24 -0.28 14.63 -6.61
N LYS A 25 -0.48 14.88 -5.31
CA LYS A 25 0.45 15.62 -4.43
C LYS A 25 1.41 14.75 -3.61
N GLY A 26 1.52 13.46 -3.93
CA GLY A 26 2.42 12.52 -3.24
C GLY A 26 1.95 12.06 -1.85
N ILE A 27 0.71 12.38 -1.44
CA ILE A 27 0.19 12.08 -0.10
C ILE A 27 0.11 10.57 0.17
N ALA A 28 -0.44 9.79 -0.76
CA ALA A 28 -0.50 8.33 -0.62
C ALA A 28 0.88 7.70 -0.42
N LYS A 29 1.89 8.15 -1.20
CA LYS A 29 3.28 7.70 -1.04
C LYS A 29 3.81 8.00 0.36
N LYS A 30 3.55 9.21 0.89
CA LYS A 30 4.00 9.60 2.24
C LYS A 30 3.28 8.79 3.33
N LEU A 31 1.97 8.56 3.19
CA LEU A 31 1.21 7.71 4.11
C LEU A 31 1.75 6.27 4.14
N ILE A 32 2.01 5.67 2.98
CA ILE A 32 2.59 4.33 2.86
C ILE A 32 3.98 4.27 3.53
N SER A 33 4.85 5.25 3.26
CA SER A 33 6.19 5.30 3.89
C SER A 33 6.11 5.36 5.41
N LEU A 34 5.24 6.22 5.97
CA LEU A 34 5.04 6.34 7.42
C LEU A 34 4.44 5.07 8.02
N ALA A 35 3.51 4.42 7.32
CA ALA A 35 2.92 3.16 7.76
C ALA A 35 3.98 2.04 7.84
N ILE A 36 4.83 1.93 6.84
CA ILE A 36 5.95 0.96 6.81
C ILE A 36 6.93 1.22 7.95
N GLU A 37 7.34 2.47 8.14
CA GLU A 37 8.26 2.87 9.21
C GLU A 37 7.72 2.50 10.60
N ARG A 38 6.43 2.74 10.83
CA ARG A 38 5.76 2.47 12.12
C ARG A 38 5.47 0.99 12.35
N ALA A 39 5.20 0.23 11.30
CA ALA A 39 4.92 -1.19 11.41
C ALA A 39 6.14 -2.01 11.85
N GLN A 40 7.37 -1.51 11.60
CA GLN A 40 8.63 -2.18 11.93
C GLN A 40 8.73 -3.63 11.40
N VAL A 41 8.05 -3.91 10.29
CA VAL A 41 8.03 -5.22 9.64
C VAL A 41 9.15 -5.36 8.62
N THR A 42 9.48 -6.60 8.26
CA THR A 42 10.44 -6.95 7.19
C THR A 42 9.75 -7.15 5.84
N GLU A 43 8.44 -7.33 5.84
CA GLU A 43 7.59 -7.46 4.65
C GLU A 43 6.26 -6.78 4.93
N ILE A 44 5.70 -6.11 3.92
CA ILE A 44 4.36 -5.54 3.95
C ILE A 44 3.62 -5.89 2.66
N ASP A 45 2.32 -6.15 2.75
CA ASP A 45 1.49 -6.54 1.62
C ASP A 45 0.23 -5.68 1.46
N VAL A 46 -0.37 -5.73 0.27
CA VAL A 46 -1.57 -4.98 -0.08
C VAL A 46 -2.34 -5.71 -1.18
N ASN A 47 -3.67 -5.63 -1.12
CA ASN A 47 -4.53 -5.95 -2.25
C ASN A 47 -4.76 -4.69 -3.08
N SER A 48 -3.96 -4.49 -4.13
CA SER A 48 -4.04 -3.30 -4.97
C SER A 48 -5.25 -3.37 -5.89
N SER A 49 -6.02 -2.27 -6.01
CA SER A 49 -6.91 -2.12 -7.16
C SER A 49 -6.10 -2.25 -8.47
N PRO A 50 -6.67 -2.82 -9.55
CA PRO A 50 -6.02 -2.86 -10.86
C PRO A 50 -5.49 -1.49 -11.33
N TYR A 51 -6.20 -0.41 -10.97
CA TYR A 51 -5.81 0.96 -11.33
C TYR A 51 -4.62 1.51 -10.51
N ALA A 52 -4.32 0.91 -9.35
CA ALA A 52 -3.30 1.41 -8.42
C ALA A 52 -1.97 0.64 -8.49
N VAL A 53 -1.89 -0.44 -9.27
CA VAL A 53 -0.69 -1.30 -9.38
C VAL A 53 0.57 -0.48 -9.67
N ASN A 54 0.50 0.41 -10.66
CA ASN A 54 1.64 1.26 -11.05
C ASN A 54 2.07 2.24 -9.94
N ILE A 55 1.16 2.61 -9.04
CA ILE A 55 1.48 3.46 -7.89
C ILE A 55 2.30 2.65 -6.88
N TYR A 56 1.82 1.46 -6.51
CA TYR A 56 2.52 0.57 -5.59
C TYR A 56 3.86 0.08 -6.15
N ALA A 57 3.93 -0.22 -7.46
CA ALA A 57 5.16 -0.60 -8.14
C ALA A 57 6.25 0.49 -8.02
N ARG A 58 5.90 1.77 -8.21
CA ARG A 58 6.83 2.91 -8.03
C ARG A 58 7.29 3.09 -6.58
N ILE A 59 6.59 2.50 -5.62
CA ILE A 59 6.94 2.51 -4.20
C ILE A 59 7.77 1.26 -3.84
N GLY A 60 8.00 0.34 -4.79
CA GLY A 60 8.80 -0.86 -4.60
C GLY A 60 8.00 -2.10 -4.20
N PHE A 61 6.68 -2.06 -4.32
CA PHE A 61 5.87 -3.28 -4.24
C PHE A 61 5.98 -4.06 -5.55
N GLN A 62 5.89 -5.38 -5.46
CA GLN A 62 5.88 -6.31 -6.57
C GLN A 62 4.59 -7.12 -6.55
N GLN A 63 4.02 -7.39 -7.72
CA GLN A 63 2.88 -8.29 -7.81
C GLN A 63 3.33 -9.69 -7.38
N VAL A 64 2.53 -10.36 -6.55
CA VAL A 64 2.82 -11.73 -6.11
C VAL A 64 1.89 -12.75 -6.73
N ASP A 65 0.78 -12.30 -7.32
CA ASP A 65 -0.17 -13.16 -8.03
C ASP A 65 -0.92 -12.36 -9.10
N HIS A 66 -1.70 -13.07 -9.92
CA HIS A 66 -2.61 -12.52 -10.91
C HIS A 66 -3.78 -11.75 -10.27
N GLU A 67 -4.55 -11.04 -11.09
CA GLU A 67 -5.79 -10.38 -10.65
C GLU A 67 -6.80 -11.40 -10.12
N GLN A 68 -7.31 -11.15 -8.93
CA GLN A 68 -8.30 -11.98 -8.23
C GLN A 68 -9.58 -11.16 -7.99
N GLU A 69 -10.70 -11.85 -7.80
CA GLU A 69 -11.97 -11.24 -7.42
C GLU A 69 -12.53 -11.92 -6.17
N ARG A 70 -12.90 -11.12 -5.16
CA ARG A 70 -13.58 -11.60 -3.95
C ARG A 70 -14.69 -10.63 -3.59
N ASP A 71 -15.89 -11.16 -3.35
CA ASP A 71 -17.08 -10.37 -3.00
C ASP A 71 -17.36 -9.22 -4.00
N GLY A 72 -17.11 -9.45 -5.29
CA GLY A 72 -17.27 -8.45 -6.37
C GLY A 72 -16.17 -7.39 -6.45
N ILE A 73 -15.10 -7.52 -5.65
CA ILE A 73 -13.96 -6.60 -5.65
C ILE A 73 -12.77 -7.25 -6.34
N ARG A 74 -12.31 -6.64 -7.43
CA ARG A 74 -11.09 -7.04 -8.14
C ARG A 74 -9.85 -6.41 -7.51
N PHE A 75 -8.82 -7.22 -7.29
CA PHE A 75 -7.55 -6.79 -6.73
C PHE A 75 -6.38 -7.62 -7.25
N ILE A 76 -5.18 -7.05 -7.20
CA ILE A 76 -3.92 -7.72 -7.50
C ILE A 76 -3.10 -7.72 -6.21
N PRO A 77 -2.79 -8.89 -5.63
CA PRO A 77 -1.93 -8.99 -4.46
C PRO A 77 -0.53 -8.48 -4.77
N MET A 78 -0.01 -7.61 -3.92
CA MET A 78 1.35 -7.07 -4.04
C MET A 78 2.08 -7.08 -2.69
N LYS A 79 3.40 -7.27 -2.72
CA LYS A 79 4.26 -7.28 -1.53
C LYS A 79 5.50 -6.42 -1.71
N LYS A 80 6.04 -5.93 -0.60
CA LYS A 80 7.31 -5.22 -0.54
C LYS A 80 8.16 -5.74 0.61
N ILE A 81 9.39 -6.14 0.31
CA ILE A 81 10.41 -6.37 1.33
C ILE A 81 10.89 -5.02 1.87
N VAL A 82 10.86 -4.86 3.18
CA VAL A 82 11.24 -3.65 3.90
C VAL A 82 12.63 -3.89 4.49
N ASN A 83 13.64 -3.33 3.84
CA ASN A 83 14.99 -3.31 4.40
C ASN A 83 15.02 -2.26 5.51
N GLN A 84 15.10 -2.71 6.76
CA GLN A 84 15.33 -1.79 7.87
C GLN A 84 16.69 -1.13 7.65
N SER A 85 16.70 0.19 7.46
CA SER A 85 17.95 0.94 7.59
C SER A 85 18.34 0.81 9.06
N LYS A 86 19.50 0.19 9.32
CA LYS A 86 20.12 0.23 10.64
C LYS A 86 20.34 1.70 10.98
N ASN A 87 19.60 2.20 11.98
CA ASN A 87 20.01 3.41 12.70
C ASN A 87 21.31 3.12 13.44
#